data_AF-A0A942F2E1-F1
#
_entry.id   AF-A0A942F2E1-F1
#
_cell.length_a   1.000
_cell.length_b   1.000
_cell.length_c   1.000
_cell.angle_alpha   90.00
_cell.angle_beta   90.00
_cell.angle_gamma   90.00
#
_symmetry.space_group_name_H-M   'P 1'
#
loop_
_entity.id
_entity.type
_entity.pdbx_description
1 polymer ?
#
loop_
_entity_poly.entity_id
_entity_poly.type
_entity_poly.pdbx_seq_one_letter_code
_entity_poly.pdbx_strand_id
1 'polypeptide(L)'
;MTSLVDTPLLDDSDRQISLIGAENETMESQRAIYDHAVKVLFHHSNMRRSALNVCVHLYLCREQFKASHDTGWQAFCAENFARIGMQATHIRSAIRTGRALAKSLTSERLRDDPRATTTFESMSRFALTAFSESPEEIREELATRLIALSEDKGKPVSSTDVRAEVSALMSQIADKDDLLRRKDEALSQMNSDLQANDARVSELRDTVERLNRRITELSRDQTPVVVETSDPASSLAIKQQKELQEQIDSTRRALAEADTELVALRAQRAELEKEIEGLSSDAETKKKECSVWDSFSKDLAALKAKWTSSYFTVSGRELTTGTRGKVQEAVVDLRALADHLERVMG
;
A
#
# COMPACT_ATOMS: atom_id res chain seq x y z
N MET A 1 -16.36 12.97 84.44
CA MET A 1 -14.93 13.06 84.81
C MET A 1 -14.35 11.66 84.82
N THR A 2 -13.72 11.27 83.72
CA THR A 2 -12.88 10.06 83.53
C THR A 2 -12.37 10.18 82.10
N SER A 3 -11.14 10.63 81.89
CA SER A 3 -9.93 9.81 81.74
C SER A 3 -9.48 9.90 80.28
N LEU A 4 -8.52 10.80 80.03
CA LEU A 4 -7.66 10.79 78.86
C LEU A 4 -6.97 9.43 78.72
N VAL A 5 -6.85 8.95 77.48
CA VAL A 5 -5.85 7.97 77.09
C VAL A 5 -5.14 8.53 75.87
N ASP A 6 -3.94 9.04 76.11
CA ASP A 6 -2.89 9.24 75.12
C ASP A 6 -2.41 7.89 74.59
N THR A 7 -2.18 7.80 73.28
CA THR A 7 -1.23 6.82 72.70
C THR A 7 -0.61 7.42 71.44
N PRO A 8 0.68 7.14 71.19
CA PRO A 8 1.60 8.09 70.54
C PRO A 8 1.67 7.95 69.02
N LEU A 9 2.03 9.08 68.39
CA LEU A 9 2.60 9.14 67.04
C LEU A 9 3.85 8.25 66.98
N LEU A 10 3.79 7.19 66.20
CA LEU A 10 4.97 6.52 65.68
C LEU A 10 5.28 7.09 64.30
N ASP A 11 6.48 7.67 64.26
CA ASP A 11 7.25 8.15 63.13
C ASP A 11 7.50 7.00 62.15
N ASP A 12 6.93 7.08 60.95
CA ASP A 12 7.08 6.09 59.88
C ASP A 12 7.78 6.74 58.67
N SER A 13 8.77 7.61 58.95
CA SER A 13 9.53 8.39 57.97
C SER A 13 10.81 7.72 57.47
N ASP A 14 10.95 6.40 57.60
CA ASP A 14 12.13 5.64 57.14
C ASP A 14 11.76 4.30 56.45
N ARG A 15 10.98 4.38 55.36
CA ARG A 15 10.99 3.32 54.33
C ARG A 15 11.77 3.79 53.11
N GLN A 16 13.09 3.71 53.22
CA GLN A 16 13.98 3.61 52.06
C GLN A 16 13.62 2.34 51.27
N ILE A 17 12.96 2.51 50.12
CA ILE A 17 12.84 1.44 49.12
C ILE A 17 14.06 1.55 48.22
N SER A 18 15.05 0.70 48.51
CA SER A 18 16.03 0.26 47.53
C SER A 18 15.49 -1.01 46.87
N LEU A 19 14.92 -0.88 45.67
CA LEU A 19 14.68 -2.00 44.76
C LEU A 19 15.03 -1.60 43.32
N ILE A 20 16.32 -1.74 43.03
CA ILE A 20 16.85 -2.55 41.92
C ILE A 20 15.98 -2.59 40.65
N GLY A 21 16.32 -1.75 39.66
CA GLY A 21 16.42 -2.08 38.22
C GLY A 21 15.18 -2.54 37.42
N ALA A 22 14.14 -3.08 38.05
CA ALA A 22 12.90 -3.57 37.44
C ALA A 22 11.67 -2.78 37.90
N GLU A 23 11.76 -2.06 39.05
CA GLU A 23 10.67 -1.20 39.52
C GLU A 23 10.42 0.02 38.63
N ASN A 24 11.45 0.49 37.92
CA ASN A 24 11.34 1.66 37.05
C ASN A 24 10.40 1.40 35.86
N GLU A 25 10.47 0.23 35.21
CA GLU A 25 9.57 -0.11 34.10
C GLU A 25 8.11 -0.23 34.57
N THR A 26 7.89 -0.79 35.77
CA THR A 26 6.56 -0.86 36.38
C THR A 26 6.02 0.52 36.77
N MET A 27 6.87 1.42 37.28
CA MET A 27 6.48 2.78 37.65
C MET A 27 6.20 3.65 36.41
N GLU A 28 6.98 3.49 35.34
CA GLU A 28 6.75 4.16 34.05
C GLU A 28 5.45 3.68 33.40
N SER A 29 5.20 2.37 33.39
CA SER A 29 3.97 1.78 32.88
C SER A 29 2.74 2.27 33.66
N GLN A 30 2.83 2.30 34.99
CA GLN A 30 1.76 2.84 35.85
C GLN A 30 1.49 4.32 35.56
N ARG A 31 2.55 5.15 35.43
CA ARG A 31 2.40 6.57 35.05
C ARG A 31 1.73 6.73 33.70
N ALA A 32 2.11 5.94 32.69
CA ALA A 32 1.50 5.99 31.36
C ALA A 32 0.02 5.57 31.39
N ILE A 33 -0.32 4.55 32.17
CA ILE A 33 -1.71 4.14 32.41
C ILE A 33 -2.52 5.29 33.01
N TYR A 34 -2.02 5.92 34.08
CA TYR A 34 -2.68 7.06 34.72
C TYR A 34 -2.82 8.26 33.78
N ASP A 35 -1.78 8.61 33.03
CA ASP A 35 -1.82 9.72 32.06
C ASP A 35 -2.88 9.49 30.98
N HIS A 36 -2.93 8.29 30.39
CA HIS A 36 -3.98 7.95 29.43
C HIS A 36 -5.37 7.95 30.06
N ALA A 37 -5.51 7.50 31.31
CA ALA A 37 -6.79 7.50 32.02
C ALA A 37 -7.29 8.92 32.29
N VAL A 38 -6.42 9.82 32.75
CA VAL A 38 -6.74 11.24 32.94
C VAL A 38 -7.17 11.88 31.63
N LYS A 39 -6.47 11.58 30.52
CA LYS A 39 -6.87 12.04 29.18
C LYS A 39 -8.24 11.51 28.79
N VAL A 40 -8.54 10.23 29.03
CA VAL A 40 -9.87 9.65 28.79
C VAL A 40 -10.94 10.39 29.60
N LEU A 41 -10.71 10.63 30.89
CA LEU A 41 -11.66 11.35 31.74
C LEU A 41 -11.88 12.79 31.27
N PHE A 42 -10.80 13.49 30.90
CA PHE A 42 -10.85 14.83 30.35
C PHE A 42 -11.58 14.90 29.00
N HIS A 43 -11.36 13.93 28.11
CA HIS A 43 -12.05 13.88 26.82
C HIS A 43 -13.49 13.40 26.95
N HIS A 44 -13.80 12.56 27.94
CA HIS A 44 -15.16 12.14 28.24
C HIS A 44 -16.02 13.26 28.80
N SER A 45 -15.49 14.08 29.71
CA SER A 45 -16.20 15.29 30.14
C SER A 45 -16.38 16.28 28.97
N ASN A 46 -15.44 16.26 28.03
CA ASN A 46 -15.52 16.96 26.76
C ASN A 46 -16.12 16.12 25.62
N MET A 47 -16.86 15.02 25.85
CA MET A 47 -17.28 14.10 24.75
C MET A 47 -18.19 14.76 23.71
N ARG A 48 -18.70 15.95 24.00
CA ARG A 48 -19.35 16.83 23.02
C ARG A 48 -18.38 17.41 21.96
N ARG A 49 -17.06 17.26 22.14
CA ARG A 49 -16.00 17.89 21.32
C ARG A 49 -14.96 16.93 20.71
N SER A 50 -14.70 15.72 21.24
CA SER A 50 -13.85 14.74 20.54
C SER A 50 -14.08 13.29 20.99
N ALA A 51 -14.91 12.55 20.24
CA ALA A 51 -15.11 11.12 20.42
C ALA A 51 -13.89 10.28 19.98
N LEU A 52 -13.11 10.79 19.02
CA LEU A 52 -11.86 10.22 18.54
C LEU A 52 -10.88 9.98 19.68
N ASN A 53 -10.59 11.02 20.47
CA ASN A 53 -9.55 10.99 21.50
C ASN A 53 -9.89 10.01 22.63
N VAL A 54 -11.17 9.90 23.01
CA VAL A 54 -11.62 8.88 23.98
C VAL A 54 -11.33 7.48 23.46
N CYS A 55 -11.65 7.20 22.20
CA CYS A 55 -11.42 5.88 21.60
C CYS A 55 -9.92 5.55 21.53
N VAL A 56 -9.11 6.48 21.01
CA VAL A 56 -7.66 6.30 20.86
C VAL A 56 -6.97 6.15 22.21
N HIS A 57 -7.26 6.99 23.21
CA HIS A 57 -6.62 6.89 24.52
C HIS A 57 -7.09 5.67 25.32
N LEU A 58 -8.34 5.22 25.19
CA LEU A 58 -8.76 3.95 25.78
C LEU A 58 -8.02 2.76 25.15
N TYR A 59 -7.80 2.80 23.84
CA TYR A 59 -7.00 1.80 23.16
C TYR A 59 -5.54 1.81 23.66
N LEU A 60 -4.89 2.98 23.70
CA LEU A 60 -3.51 3.10 24.20
C LEU A 60 -3.38 2.67 25.67
N CYS A 61 -4.32 3.08 26.52
CA CYS A 61 -4.39 2.62 27.91
C CYS A 61 -4.46 1.08 27.97
N ARG A 62 -5.31 0.45 27.15
CA ARG A 62 -5.41 -1.01 27.09
C ARG A 62 -4.12 -1.68 26.61
N GLU A 63 -3.42 -1.11 25.62
CA GLU A 63 -2.15 -1.64 25.16
C GLU A 63 -1.05 -1.54 26.23
N GLN A 64 -1.04 -0.47 27.04
CA GLN A 64 -0.12 -0.36 28.17
C GLN A 64 -0.34 -1.46 29.22
N PHE A 65 -1.60 -1.75 29.58
CA PHE A 65 -1.92 -2.88 30.46
C PHE A 65 -1.47 -4.23 29.89
N LYS A 66 -1.51 -4.40 28.56
CA LYS A 66 -1.01 -5.64 27.92
C LYS A 66 0.51 -5.72 27.98
N ALA A 67 1.19 -4.60 27.72
CA ALA A 67 2.65 -4.52 27.76
C ALA A 67 3.21 -4.77 29.16
N SER A 68 2.51 -4.31 30.21
CA SER A 68 2.90 -4.55 31.61
C SER A 68 2.47 -5.93 32.16
N HIS A 69 1.82 -6.78 31.35
CA HIS A 69 1.22 -8.04 31.78
C HIS A 69 0.22 -7.94 32.96
N ASP A 70 -0.38 -6.76 33.16
CA ASP A 70 -1.30 -6.51 34.26
C ASP A 70 -2.72 -7.05 33.94
N THR A 71 -3.23 -7.90 34.83
CA THR A 71 -4.56 -8.51 34.73
C THR A 71 -5.68 -7.65 35.32
N GLY A 72 -5.35 -6.55 35.99
CA GLY A 72 -6.25 -5.63 36.70
C GLY A 72 -7.13 -4.75 35.81
N TRP A 73 -7.07 -4.88 34.49
CA TRP A 73 -7.81 -4.04 33.53
C TRP A 73 -9.33 -3.91 33.83
N GLN A 74 -9.99 -5.01 34.21
CA GLN A 74 -11.43 -4.99 34.47
C GLN A 74 -11.76 -4.22 35.75
N ALA A 75 -10.99 -4.43 36.82
CA ALA A 75 -11.13 -3.70 38.08
C ALA A 75 -10.86 -2.21 37.88
N PHE A 76 -9.78 -1.88 37.17
CA PHE A 76 -9.42 -0.52 36.79
C PHE A 76 -10.56 0.18 36.04
N CYS A 77 -11.16 -0.49 35.05
CA CYS A 77 -12.29 0.06 34.30
C CYS A 77 -13.52 0.30 35.18
N ALA A 78 -13.85 -0.65 36.06
CA ALA A 78 -14.99 -0.53 36.96
C ALA A 78 -14.81 0.64 37.95
N GLU A 79 -13.62 0.83 38.47
CA GLU A 79 -13.32 1.91 39.42
C GLU A 79 -13.32 3.29 38.75
N ASN A 80 -12.65 3.41 37.60
CA ASN A 80 -12.38 4.70 36.97
C ASN A 80 -13.46 5.14 35.99
N PHE A 81 -14.10 4.21 35.28
CA PHE A 81 -15.03 4.52 34.19
C PHE A 81 -16.50 4.28 34.51
N ALA A 82 -16.84 3.50 35.55
CA ALA A 82 -18.24 3.30 35.93
C ALA A 82 -18.91 4.61 36.41
N ARG A 83 -18.16 5.46 37.13
CA ARG A 83 -18.65 6.75 37.64
C ARG A 83 -19.09 7.72 36.54
N ILE A 84 -18.52 7.59 35.34
CA ILE A 84 -18.84 8.41 34.17
C ILE A 84 -19.87 7.75 33.24
N GLY A 85 -20.47 6.63 33.65
CA GLY A 85 -21.50 5.90 32.89
C GLY A 85 -20.95 5.06 31.73
N MET A 86 -19.63 4.84 31.65
CA MET A 86 -19.04 3.98 30.63
C MET A 86 -19.13 2.52 31.04
N GLN A 87 -20.09 1.81 30.46
CA GLN A 87 -20.24 0.37 30.62
C GLN A 87 -19.12 -0.41 29.90
N ALA A 88 -18.88 -1.65 30.33
CA ALA A 88 -17.87 -2.53 29.74
C ALA A 88 -18.07 -2.74 28.22
N THR A 89 -19.32 -2.79 27.74
CA THR A 89 -19.66 -2.85 26.31
C THR A 89 -19.17 -1.60 25.56
N HIS A 90 -19.40 -0.41 26.11
CA HIS A 90 -18.94 0.85 25.55
C HIS A 90 -17.42 0.96 25.51
N ILE A 91 -16.75 0.53 26.58
CA ILE A 91 -15.29 0.50 26.66
C ILE A 91 -14.71 -0.42 25.59
N ARG A 92 -15.24 -1.63 25.44
CA ARG A 92 -14.81 -2.58 24.38
C ARG A 92 -15.01 -2.02 22.98
N SER A 93 -16.16 -1.40 22.72
CA SER A 93 -16.43 -0.74 21.43
C SER A 93 -15.43 0.38 21.18
N ALA A 94 -15.21 1.27 22.15
CA ALA A 94 -14.28 2.39 22.03
C ALA A 94 -12.83 1.92 21.80
N ILE A 95 -12.39 0.83 22.44
CA ILE A 95 -11.06 0.24 22.21
C ILE A 95 -10.93 -0.33 20.80
N ARG A 96 -11.96 -1.05 20.32
CA ARG A 96 -11.98 -1.57 18.94
C ARG A 96 -11.88 -0.42 17.94
N THR A 97 -12.67 0.62 18.17
CA THR A 97 -12.67 1.85 17.36
C THR A 97 -11.33 2.56 17.42
N GLY A 98 -10.75 2.74 18.61
CA GLY A 98 -9.44 3.34 18.81
C GLY A 98 -8.33 2.57 18.11
N ARG A 99 -8.37 1.23 18.14
CA ARG A 99 -7.43 0.38 17.40
C ARG A 99 -7.54 0.57 15.90
N ALA A 100 -8.76 0.58 15.36
CA ALA A 100 -9.02 0.78 13.94
C ALA A 100 -8.52 2.16 13.49
N LEU A 101 -8.79 3.21 14.27
CA LEU A 101 -8.34 4.57 14.01
C LEU A 101 -6.82 4.72 14.11
N ALA A 102 -6.20 4.15 15.14
CA ALA A 102 -4.76 4.18 15.29
C ALA A 102 -4.07 3.54 14.07
N LYS A 103 -4.51 2.35 13.65
CA LYS A 103 -4.00 1.69 12.43
C LYS A 103 -4.16 2.57 11.19
N SER A 104 -5.36 3.11 10.96
CA SER A 104 -5.64 3.95 9.80
C SER A 104 -4.83 5.24 9.80
N LEU A 105 -4.73 5.93 10.93
CA LEU A 105 -3.95 7.17 11.05
C LEU A 105 -2.44 6.95 10.97
N THR A 106 -1.95 5.75 11.25
CA THR A 106 -0.54 5.38 11.04
C THR A 106 -0.23 4.85 9.64
N SER A 107 -1.23 4.62 8.79
CA SER A 107 -1.01 4.14 7.41
C SER A 107 -0.24 5.17 6.60
N GLU A 108 0.63 4.73 5.69
CA GLU A 108 1.45 5.62 4.85
C GLU A 108 0.61 6.65 4.09
N ARG A 109 -0.60 6.29 3.66
CA ARG A 109 -1.48 7.20 2.92
C ARG A 109 -2.09 8.31 3.77
N LEU A 110 -2.33 8.07 5.06
CA LEU A 110 -3.06 8.99 5.94
C LEU A 110 -2.16 9.67 6.98
N ARG A 111 -0.95 9.15 7.21
CA ARG A 111 -0.03 9.64 8.23
C ARG A 111 0.29 11.12 8.09
N ASP A 112 0.47 11.58 6.85
CA ASP A 112 0.87 12.95 6.54
C ASP A 112 -0.31 13.84 6.10
N ASP A 113 -1.54 13.32 6.13
CA ASP A 113 -2.72 14.10 5.77
C ASP A 113 -3.36 14.74 7.03
N PRO A 114 -3.16 16.05 7.29
CA PRO A 114 -3.76 16.72 8.45
C PRO A 114 -5.29 16.73 8.41
N ARG A 115 -5.88 16.51 7.23
CA ARG A 115 -7.33 16.43 7.07
C ARG A 115 -7.89 15.14 7.65
N ALA A 116 -7.13 14.04 7.63
CA ALA A 116 -7.57 12.77 8.19
C ALA A 116 -7.97 12.94 9.66
N THR A 117 -7.07 13.51 10.47
CA THR A 117 -7.34 13.78 11.89
C THR A 117 -8.54 14.71 12.05
N THR A 118 -8.62 15.80 11.28
CA THR A 118 -9.72 16.77 11.34
C THR A 118 -11.07 16.13 11.01
N THR A 119 -11.13 15.30 9.96
CA THR A 119 -12.33 14.57 9.57
C THR A 119 -12.77 13.62 10.68
N PHE A 120 -11.87 12.80 11.23
CA PHE A 120 -12.20 11.87 12.32
C PHE A 120 -12.56 12.57 13.62
N GLU A 121 -11.98 13.73 13.93
CA GLU A 121 -12.34 14.54 15.09
C GLU A 121 -13.77 15.09 14.98
N SER A 122 -14.19 15.46 13.77
CA SER A 122 -15.56 15.94 13.50
C SER A 122 -16.62 14.83 13.59
N MET A 123 -16.22 13.56 13.46
CA MET A 123 -17.15 12.44 13.41
C MET A 123 -17.81 12.16 14.77
N SER A 124 -19.12 11.87 14.70
CA SER A 124 -19.84 11.37 15.87
C SER A 124 -19.33 10.00 16.32
N ARG A 125 -19.52 9.66 17.60
CA ARG A 125 -19.18 8.33 18.13
C ARG A 125 -19.80 7.18 17.29
N PHE A 126 -21.04 7.34 16.83
CA PHE A 126 -21.71 6.33 16.00
C PHE A 126 -21.05 6.18 14.63
N ALA A 127 -20.57 7.30 14.04
CA ALA A 127 -19.85 7.27 12.77
C ALA A 127 -18.48 6.59 12.92
N LEU A 128 -17.74 6.90 13.99
CA LEU A 128 -16.46 6.24 14.30
C LEU A 128 -16.66 4.74 14.58
N THR A 129 -17.74 4.37 15.27
CA THR A 129 -18.07 2.97 15.52
C THR A 129 -18.35 2.23 14.21
N ALA A 130 -19.20 2.81 13.33
CA ALA A 130 -19.48 2.24 12.02
C ALA A 130 -18.20 2.08 11.18
N PHE A 131 -17.30 3.07 11.20
CA PHE A 131 -16.00 2.99 10.52
C PHE A 131 -15.14 1.82 11.04
N SER A 132 -15.15 1.59 12.35
CA SER A 132 -14.39 0.50 12.96
C SER A 132 -14.99 -0.89 12.75
N GLU A 133 -16.29 -0.96 12.45
CA GLU A 133 -16.99 -2.21 12.10
C GLU A 133 -16.79 -2.59 10.62
N SER A 134 -16.31 -1.65 9.79
CA SER A 134 -15.95 -1.93 8.40
C SER A 134 -14.82 -2.96 8.28
N PRO A 135 -14.85 -3.82 7.24
CA PRO A 135 -13.75 -4.74 6.91
C PRO A 135 -12.40 -4.02 6.83
N GLU A 136 -11.32 -4.71 7.21
CA GLU A 136 -9.98 -4.10 7.26
C GLU A 136 -9.46 -3.75 5.87
N GLU A 137 -9.83 -4.56 4.89
CA GLU A 137 -9.46 -4.47 3.47
C GLU A 137 -9.97 -3.17 2.83
N ILE A 138 -11.10 -2.64 3.31
CA ILE A 138 -11.71 -1.42 2.76
C ILE A 138 -11.46 -0.19 3.63
N ARG A 139 -10.88 -0.34 4.82
CA ARG A 139 -10.88 0.72 5.84
C ARG A 139 -10.04 1.92 5.44
N GLU A 140 -8.92 1.69 4.76
CA GLU A 140 -8.05 2.76 4.26
C GLU A 140 -8.72 3.55 3.14
N GLU A 141 -9.26 2.85 2.13
CA GLU A 141 -10.02 3.47 1.04
C GLU A 141 -11.26 4.21 1.56
N LEU A 142 -11.98 3.61 2.52
CA LEU A 142 -13.10 4.25 3.21
C LEU A 142 -12.66 5.55 3.87
N ALA A 143 -11.55 5.55 4.61
CA ALA A 143 -11.04 6.76 5.25
C ALA A 143 -10.75 7.87 4.22
N THR A 144 -10.11 7.54 3.10
CA THR A 144 -9.87 8.50 2.01
C THR A 144 -11.17 9.07 1.45
N ARG A 145 -12.19 8.23 1.23
CA ARG A 145 -13.51 8.70 0.75
C ARG A 145 -14.23 9.56 1.77
N LEU A 146 -14.15 9.23 3.06
CA LEU A 146 -14.77 10.03 4.11
C LEU A 146 -14.11 11.41 4.24
N ILE A 147 -12.80 11.52 4.03
CA ILE A 147 -12.10 12.81 3.98
C ILE A 147 -12.66 13.65 2.83
N ALA A 148 -12.70 13.10 1.61
CA ALA A 148 -13.25 13.79 0.44
C ALA A 148 -14.73 14.19 0.64
N LEU A 149 -15.54 13.29 1.23
CA LEU A 149 -16.94 13.55 1.53
C LEU A 149 -17.12 14.68 2.55
N SER A 150 -16.22 14.77 3.54
CA SER A 150 -16.26 15.82 4.56
C SER A 150 -15.94 17.20 3.97
N GLU A 151 -15.05 17.26 2.97
CA GLU A 151 -14.73 18.48 2.24
C GLU A 151 -15.91 18.93 1.36
N ASP A 152 -16.52 18.00 0.63
CA ASP A 152 -17.61 18.30 -0.31
C ASP A 152 -18.90 18.74 0.41
N LYS A 153 -19.28 18.06 1.49
CA LYS A 153 -20.51 18.38 2.23
C LYS A 153 -20.38 19.58 3.17
N GLY A 154 -19.16 19.97 3.54
CA GLY A 154 -18.89 21.00 4.56
C GLY A 154 -19.57 20.71 5.91
N LYS A 155 -19.94 19.45 6.17
CA LYS A 155 -20.65 18.99 7.37
C LYS A 155 -19.97 17.75 7.95
N PRO A 156 -20.08 17.53 9.26
CA PRO A 156 -19.52 16.35 9.89
C PRO A 156 -20.09 15.06 9.30
N VAL A 157 -19.21 14.10 9.02
CA VAL A 157 -19.59 12.80 8.48
C VAL A 157 -20.47 12.05 9.47
N SER A 158 -21.68 11.68 9.03
CA SER A 158 -22.65 10.97 9.86
C SER A 158 -22.46 9.45 9.77
N SER A 159 -23.05 8.70 10.72
CA SER A 159 -22.98 7.24 10.67
C SER A 159 -23.67 6.62 9.45
N THR A 160 -24.68 7.30 8.91
CA THR A 160 -25.38 6.89 7.69
C THR A 160 -24.48 7.08 6.46
N ASP A 161 -23.70 8.16 6.42
CA ASP A 161 -22.72 8.39 5.35
C ASP A 161 -21.65 7.28 5.36
N VAL A 162 -21.10 6.95 6.53
CA VAL A 162 -20.11 5.87 6.65
C VAL A 162 -20.67 4.54 6.16
N ARG A 163 -21.90 4.18 6.56
CA ARG A 163 -22.52 2.92 6.11
C ARG A 163 -22.82 2.92 4.62
N ALA A 164 -23.20 4.05 4.04
CA ALA A 164 -23.42 4.18 2.61
C ALA A 164 -22.11 3.95 1.83
N GLU A 165 -21.01 4.57 2.27
CA GLU A 165 -19.70 4.37 1.64
C GLU A 165 -19.17 2.94 1.81
N VAL A 166 -19.39 2.32 2.96
CA VAL A 166 -19.09 0.90 3.17
C VAL A 166 -19.86 0.04 2.19
N SER A 167 -21.17 0.25 2.05
CA SER A 167 -22.00 -0.49 1.11
C SER A 167 -21.55 -0.29 -0.33
N ALA A 168 -21.16 0.93 -0.71
CA ALA A 168 -20.66 1.24 -2.04
C ALA A 168 -19.33 0.54 -2.33
N LEU A 169 -18.39 0.56 -1.38
CA LEU A 169 -17.10 -0.13 -1.52
C LEU A 169 -17.27 -1.64 -1.60
N MET A 170 -18.13 -2.23 -0.78
CA MET A 170 -18.42 -3.66 -0.82
C MET A 170 -19.06 -4.07 -2.16
N SER A 171 -19.97 -3.26 -2.69
CA SER A 171 -20.54 -3.50 -4.03
C SER A 171 -19.45 -3.46 -5.11
N GLN A 172 -18.54 -2.48 -5.06
CA GLN A 172 -17.44 -2.38 -6.02
C GLN A 172 -16.47 -3.56 -5.94
N ILE A 173 -16.26 -4.13 -4.75
CA ILE A 173 -15.46 -5.36 -4.60
C ILE A 173 -16.17 -6.53 -5.26
N ALA A 174 -17.46 -6.73 -4.96
CA ALA A 174 -18.24 -7.80 -5.57
C ALA A 174 -18.25 -7.71 -7.11
N ASP A 175 -18.41 -6.51 -7.67
CA ASP A 175 -18.37 -6.29 -9.12
C ASP A 175 -16.99 -6.63 -9.72
N LYS A 176 -15.91 -6.29 -9.01
CA LYS A 176 -14.53 -6.60 -9.43
C LYS A 176 -14.23 -8.09 -9.33
N ASP A 177 -14.71 -8.78 -8.30
CA ASP A 177 -14.57 -10.22 -8.14
C ASP A 177 -15.31 -10.98 -9.25
N ASP A 178 -16.52 -10.55 -9.59
CA ASP A 178 -17.25 -11.10 -10.74
C ASP A 178 -16.53 -10.86 -12.07
N LEU A 179 -15.91 -9.69 -12.24
CA LEU A 179 -15.10 -9.40 -13.42
C LEU A 179 -13.85 -10.28 -13.49
N LEU A 180 -13.15 -10.49 -12.37
CA LEU A 180 -11.99 -11.38 -12.29
C LEU A 180 -12.39 -12.81 -12.65
N ARG A 181 -13.49 -13.32 -12.07
CA ARG A 181 -14.01 -14.64 -12.38
C ARG A 181 -14.29 -14.83 -13.87
N ARG A 182 -14.93 -13.85 -14.53
CA ARG A 182 -15.17 -13.90 -15.99
C ARG A 182 -13.88 -13.89 -16.80
N LYS A 183 -12.86 -13.15 -16.35
CA LYS A 183 -11.55 -13.15 -17.01
C LYS A 183 -10.82 -14.48 -16.84
N ASP A 184 -10.91 -15.11 -15.67
CA ASP A 184 -10.34 -16.43 -15.41
C ASP A 184 -11.03 -17.51 -16.26
N GLU A 185 -12.36 -17.46 -16.38
CA GLU A 185 -13.13 -18.33 -17.27
C GLU A 185 -12.68 -18.15 -18.74
N ALA A 186 -12.50 -16.90 -19.20
CA ALA A 186 -12.02 -16.61 -20.55
C ALA A 186 -10.59 -17.10 -20.78
N LEU A 187 -9.69 -16.93 -19.81
CA LEU A 187 -8.32 -17.45 -19.88
C LEU A 187 -8.29 -18.98 -19.93
N SER A 188 -9.14 -19.64 -19.13
CA SER A 188 -9.28 -21.10 -19.15
C SER A 188 -9.76 -21.59 -20.53
N GLN A 189 -10.73 -20.89 -21.14
CA GLN A 189 -11.20 -21.22 -22.49
C GLN A 189 -10.08 -21.03 -23.53
N MET A 190 -9.37 -19.90 -23.49
CA MET A 190 -8.27 -19.63 -24.42
C MET A 190 -7.16 -20.68 -24.30
N ASN A 191 -6.86 -21.12 -23.08
CA ASN A 191 -5.87 -22.17 -22.85
C ASN A 191 -6.33 -23.53 -23.41
N SER A 192 -7.62 -23.86 -23.28
CA SER A 192 -8.20 -25.06 -23.91
C SER A 192 -8.12 -24.99 -25.44
N ASP A 193 -8.40 -23.82 -26.02
CA ASP A 193 -8.34 -23.63 -27.47
C ASP A 193 -6.90 -23.72 -28.00
N LEU A 194 -5.93 -23.21 -27.25
CA LEU A 194 -4.50 -23.36 -27.55
C LEU A 194 -4.08 -24.82 -27.54
N GLN A 195 -4.46 -25.59 -26.51
CA GLN A 195 -4.17 -27.03 -26.46
C GLN A 195 -4.79 -27.79 -27.63
N ALA A 196 -6.03 -27.47 -28.01
CA ALA A 196 -6.68 -28.07 -29.16
C ALA A 196 -5.97 -27.72 -30.48
N ASN A 197 -5.49 -26.49 -30.63
CA ASN A 197 -4.72 -26.08 -31.80
C ASN A 197 -3.34 -26.74 -31.84
N ASP A 198 -2.64 -26.87 -30.70
CA ASP A 198 -1.37 -27.59 -30.62
C ASP A 198 -1.53 -29.06 -31.02
N ALA A 199 -2.60 -29.71 -30.58
CA ALA A 199 -2.95 -31.06 -31.02
C ALA A 199 -3.15 -31.13 -32.54
N ARG A 200 -3.90 -30.19 -33.13
CA ARG A 200 -4.09 -30.10 -34.60
C ARG A 200 -2.78 -29.86 -35.35
N VAL A 201 -1.90 -29.00 -34.82
CA VAL A 201 -0.58 -28.75 -35.42
C VAL A 201 0.27 -30.01 -35.38
N SER A 202 0.22 -30.78 -34.29
CA SER A 202 0.92 -32.06 -34.18
C SER A 202 0.39 -33.07 -35.23
N GLU A 203 -0.93 -33.21 -35.36
CA GLU A 203 -1.54 -34.09 -36.37
C GLU A 203 -1.15 -33.66 -37.79
N LEU A 204 -1.16 -32.37 -38.08
CA LEU A 204 -0.74 -31.83 -39.37
C LEU A 204 0.74 -32.14 -39.64
N ARG A 205 1.63 -31.98 -38.66
CA ARG A 205 3.04 -32.37 -38.77
C ARG A 205 3.19 -33.86 -39.10
N ASP A 206 2.45 -34.73 -38.42
CA ASP A 206 2.47 -36.18 -38.69
C ASP A 206 1.94 -36.53 -40.09
N THR A 207 0.94 -35.80 -40.60
CA THR A 207 0.47 -35.98 -41.98
C THR A 207 1.52 -35.55 -43.00
N VAL A 208 2.18 -34.40 -42.77
CA VAL A 208 3.25 -33.89 -43.64
C VAL A 208 4.42 -34.87 -43.66
N GLU A 209 4.84 -35.40 -42.51
CA GLU A 209 5.88 -36.43 -42.45
C GLU A 209 5.51 -37.69 -43.22
N ARG A 210 4.28 -38.20 -43.06
CA ARG A 210 3.81 -39.38 -43.80
C ARG A 210 3.80 -39.14 -45.31
N LEU A 211 3.31 -37.98 -45.75
CA LEU A 211 3.31 -37.61 -47.16
C LEU A 211 4.74 -37.48 -47.71
N ASN A 212 5.65 -36.86 -46.96
CA ASN A 212 7.06 -36.76 -47.36
C ASN A 212 7.72 -38.13 -47.48
N ARG A 213 7.47 -39.05 -46.55
CA ARG A 213 7.96 -40.44 -46.66
C ARG A 213 7.44 -41.10 -47.92
N ARG A 214 6.14 -40.98 -48.20
CA ARG A 214 5.50 -41.54 -49.40
C ARG A 214 6.04 -40.93 -50.70
N ILE A 215 6.31 -39.62 -50.74
CA ILE A 215 6.98 -38.97 -51.87
C ILE A 215 8.37 -39.58 -52.06
N THR A 216 9.14 -39.72 -50.99
CA THR A 216 10.51 -40.28 -51.03
C THR A 216 10.51 -41.74 -51.51
N GLU A 217 9.54 -42.54 -51.09
CA GLU A 217 9.33 -43.92 -51.55
C GLU A 217 8.98 -43.95 -53.05
N LEU A 218 8.00 -43.16 -53.50
CA LEU A 218 7.63 -43.06 -54.91
C LEU A 218 8.78 -42.56 -55.79
N SER A 219 9.61 -41.63 -55.28
CA SER A 219 10.82 -41.17 -55.97
C SER A 219 11.92 -42.22 -56.05
N ARG A 220 11.97 -43.20 -55.13
CA ARG A 220 12.90 -44.33 -55.20
C ARG A 220 12.41 -45.41 -56.18
N ASP A 221 11.11 -45.64 -56.27
CA ASP A 221 10.51 -46.64 -57.17
C ASP A 221 10.47 -46.19 -58.63
N GLN A 222 10.63 -44.89 -58.90
CA GLN A 222 10.93 -44.41 -60.24
C GLN A 222 12.39 -44.75 -60.60
N THR A 223 12.59 -45.92 -61.22
CA THR A 223 13.77 -46.16 -62.07
C THR A 223 13.90 -44.98 -63.06
N PRO A 224 15.10 -44.41 -63.28
CA PRO A 224 15.29 -43.33 -64.23
C PRO A 224 14.91 -43.84 -65.62
N VAL A 225 13.69 -43.52 -66.06
CA VAL A 225 13.29 -43.70 -67.45
C VAL A 225 14.05 -42.64 -68.23
N VAL A 226 15.19 -43.04 -68.79
CA VAL A 226 15.88 -42.29 -69.83
C VAL A 226 14.98 -42.34 -71.05
N VAL A 227 14.11 -41.34 -71.18
CA VAL A 227 13.32 -41.13 -72.41
C VAL A 227 14.30 -40.58 -73.45
N GLU A 228 14.82 -41.47 -74.31
CA GLU A 228 15.37 -41.06 -75.60
C GLU A 228 14.22 -40.53 -76.46
N THR A 229 14.02 -39.21 -76.44
CA THR A 229 12.95 -38.57 -77.21
C THR A 229 13.33 -38.50 -78.69
N SER A 230 12.60 -39.23 -79.55
CA SER A 230 12.61 -39.03 -81.01
C SER A 230 11.44 -38.16 -81.51
N ASP A 231 10.62 -37.57 -80.62
CA ASP A 231 9.41 -36.83 -80.96
C ASP A 231 9.51 -35.33 -80.55
N PRO A 232 9.36 -34.37 -81.48
CA PRO A 232 9.46 -32.93 -81.19
C PRO A 232 8.47 -32.41 -80.14
N ALA A 233 7.30 -33.05 -79.99
CA ALA A 233 6.30 -32.69 -78.97
C ALA A 233 6.80 -32.97 -77.53
N SER A 234 7.54 -34.06 -77.35
CA SER A 234 8.15 -34.42 -76.06
C SER A 234 9.28 -33.46 -75.67
N SER A 235 10.03 -32.93 -76.65
CA SER A 235 11.07 -31.93 -76.37
C SER A 235 10.49 -30.62 -75.81
N LEU A 236 9.28 -30.25 -76.25
CA LEU A 236 8.59 -29.04 -75.84
C LEU A 236 8.01 -29.19 -74.41
N ALA A 237 7.47 -30.38 -74.10
CA ALA A 237 7.05 -30.73 -72.75
C ALA A 237 8.22 -30.78 -71.76
N ILE A 238 9.38 -31.33 -72.14
CA ILE A 238 10.59 -31.33 -71.29
C ILE A 238 11.09 -29.90 -71.05
N LYS A 239 11.05 -29.03 -72.06
CA LYS A 239 11.40 -27.61 -71.88
C LYS A 239 10.47 -26.91 -70.89
N GLN A 240 9.14 -27.08 -71.04
CA GLN A 240 8.16 -26.52 -70.10
C GLN A 240 8.32 -27.07 -68.68
N GLN A 241 8.60 -28.38 -68.54
CA GLN A 241 8.85 -28.98 -67.24
C GLN A 241 10.10 -28.39 -66.58
N LYS A 242 11.17 -28.17 -67.35
CA LYS A 242 12.41 -27.56 -66.85
C LYS A 242 12.18 -26.10 -66.42
N GLU A 243 11.39 -25.35 -67.19
CA GLU A 243 11.03 -23.97 -66.90
C GLU A 243 10.14 -23.84 -65.64
N LEU A 244 9.17 -24.74 -65.47
CA LEU A 244 8.38 -24.84 -64.23
C LEU A 244 9.24 -25.25 -63.03
N GLN A 245 10.21 -26.15 -63.23
CA GLN A 245 11.13 -26.55 -62.17
C GLN A 245 12.01 -25.37 -61.73
N GLU A 246 12.53 -24.59 -62.67
CA GLU A 246 13.30 -23.36 -62.39
C GLU A 246 12.44 -22.32 -61.66
N GLN A 247 11.14 -22.20 -61.98
CA GLN A 247 10.20 -21.34 -61.24
C GLN A 247 9.92 -21.85 -59.82
N ILE A 248 9.78 -23.16 -59.62
CA ILE A 248 9.63 -23.75 -58.29
C ILE A 248 10.90 -23.50 -57.45
N ASP A 249 12.07 -23.67 -58.04
CA ASP A 249 13.34 -23.46 -57.34
C ASP A 249 13.60 -21.97 -57.05
N SER A 250 13.13 -21.06 -57.91
CA SER A 250 13.22 -19.62 -57.65
C SER A 250 12.26 -19.18 -56.54
N THR A 251 11.02 -19.66 -56.57
CA THR A 251 10.02 -19.36 -55.52
C THR A 251 10.39 -19.95 -54.17
N ARG A 252 11.00 -21.15 -54.13
CA ARG A 252 11.56 -21.73 -52.91
C ARG A 252 12.70 -20.89 -52.33
N ARG A 253 13.59 -20.37 -53.18
CA ARG A 253 14.66 -19.47 -52.74
C ARG A 253 14.09 -18.17 -52.17
N ALA A 254 13.15 -17.55 -52.87
CA ALA A 254 12.47 -16.35 -52.39
C ALA A 254 11.72 -16.58 -51.06
N LEU A 255 11.08 -17.74 -50.90
CA LEU A 255 10.42 -18.11 -49.64
C LEU A 255 11.42 -18.27 -48.50
N ALA A 256 12.55 -18.94 -48.75
CA ALA A 256 13.60 -19.11 -47.75
C ALA A 256 14.21 -17.75 -47.34
N GLU A 257 14.44 -16.85 -48.29
CA GLU A 257 14.89 -15.49 -48.01
C GLU A 257 13.87 -14.73 -47.13
N ALA A 258 12.59 -14.76 -47.48
CA ALA A 258 11.52 -14.14 -46.69
C ALA A 258 11.40 -14.73 -45.28
N ASP A 259 11.58 -16.04 -45.11
CA ASP A 259 11.59 -16.70 -43.79
C ASP A 259 12.77 -16.24 -42.94
N THR A 260 13.96 -16.10 -43.53
CA THR A 260 15.12 -15.55 -42.81
C THR A 260 14.90 -14.10 -42.39
N GLU A 261 14.28 -13.29 -43.25
CA GLU A 261 13.93 -11.90 -42.94
C GLU A 261 12.88 -11.83 -41.81
N LEU A 262 11.86 -12.70 -41.83
CA LEU A 262 10.88 -12.80 -40.75
C LEU A 262 11.50 -13.19 -39.41
N VAL A 263 12.47 -14.10 -39.39
CA VAL A 263 13.19 -14.48 -38.17
C VAL A 263 14.00 -13.29 -37.65
N ALA A 264 14.70 -12.58 -38.53
CA ALA A 264 15.48 -11.39 -38.16
C ALA A 264 14.58 -10.27 -37.60
N LEU A 265 13.46 -9.98 -38.26
CA LEU A 265 12.48 -8.98 -37.79
C LEU A 265 11.85 -9.37 -36.45
N ARG A 266 11.56 -10.66 -36.22
CA ARG A 266 11.07 -11.13 -34.91
C ARG A 266 12.12 -10.95 -33.81
N ALA A 267 13.39 -11.23 -34.09
CA ALA A 267 14.48 -11.01 -33.14
C ALA A 267 14.64 -9.51 -32.83
N GLN A 268 14.58 -8.65 -33.85
CA GLN A 268 14.64 -7.20 -33.66
C GLN A 268 13.46 -6.68 -32.83
N ARG A 269 12.26 -7.20 -33.07
CA ARG A 269 11.08 -6.85 -32.27
C ARG A 269 11.24 -7.26 -30.81
N ALA A 270 11.74 -8.45 -30.54
CA ALA A 270 11.97 -8.92 -29.17
C ALA A 270 13.00 -8.06 -28.43
N GLU A 271 14.06 -7.62 -29.11
CA GLU A 271 15.05 -6.71 -28.51
C GLU A 271 14.45 -5.33 -28.20
N LEU A 272 13.66 -4.76 -29.12
CA LEU A 272 12.97 -3.48 -28.88
C LEU A 272 11.93 -3.58 -27.75
N GLU A 273 11.21 -4.70 -27.64
CA GLU A 273 10.28 -4.93 -26.53
C GLU A 273 11.02 -4.97 -25.18
N LYS A 274 12.20 -5.60 -25.15
CA LYS A 274 13.07 -5.63 -23.96
C LYS A 274 13.63 -4.24 -23.63
N GLU A 275 14.00 -3.43 -24.62
CA GLU A 275 14.45 -2.05 -24.42
C GLU A 275 13.32 -1.19 -23.84
N ILE A 276 12.08 -1.33 -24.33
CA ILE A 276 10.90 -0.64 -23.79
C ILE A 276 10.66 -1.05 -22.34
N GLU A 277 10.76 -2.34 -22.00
CA GLU A 277 10.61 -2.82 -20.63
C GLU A 277 11.67 -2.24 -19.69
N GLY A 278 12.93 -2.17 -20.15
CA GLY A 278 14.02 -1.51 -19.43
C GLY A 278 13.74 -0.03 -19.18
N LEU A 279 13.37 0.73 -20.22
CA LEU A 279 13.04 2.14 -20.11
C LEU A 279 11.82 2.39 -19.21
N SER A 280 10.83 1.49 -19.23
CA SER A 280 9.65 1.57 -18.35
C SER A 280 10.04 1.37 -16.89
N SER A 281 10.89 0.38 -16.59
CA SER A 281 11.43 0.17 -15.24
C SER A 281 12.24 1.38 -14.76
N ASP A 282 13.09 1.94 -15.62
CA ASP A 282 13.87 3.14 -15.32
C ASP A 282 12.97 4.36 -15.06
N ALA A 283 11.88 4.53 -15.82
CA ALA A 283 10.90 5.58 -15.59
C ALA A 283 10.19 5.42 -14.23
N GLU A 284 9.85 4.18 -13.83
CA GLU A 284 9.25 3.92 -12.52
C GLU A 284 10.21 4.19 -11.36
N THR A 285 11.49 3.83 -11.49
CA THR A 285 12.49 4.14 -10.46
C THR A 285 12.70 5.64 -10.32
N LYS A 286 12.84 6.37 -11.43
CA LYS A 286 12.88 7.84 -11.45
C LYS A 286 11.66 8.47 -10.80
N LYS A 287 10.46 7.94 -11.05
CA LYS A 287 9.22 8.43 -10.42
C LYS A 287 9.23 8.22 -8.91
N LYS A 288 9.74 7.07 -8.43
CA LYS A 288 9.92 6.81 -7.00
C LYS A 288 10.94 7.78 -6.40
N GLU A 289 12.07 8.02 -7.06
CA GLU A 289 13.06 9.02 -6.63
C GLU A 289 12.44 10.42 -6.51
N CYS A 290 11.71 10.90 -7.53
CA CYS A 290 11.01 12.18 -7.46
C CYS A 290 10.03 12.27 -6.27
N SER A 291 9.28 11.19 -6.00
CA SER A 291 8.36 11.17 -4.85
C SER A 291 9.08 11.26 -3.50
N VAL A 292 10.26 10.64 -3.38
CA VAL A 292 11.10 10.75 -2.18
C VAL A 292 11.59 12.19 -2.04
N TRP A 293 12.06 12.81 -3.12
CA TRP A 293 12.49 14.21 -3.14
C TRP A 293 11.37 15.19 -2.79
N ASP A 294 10.16 14.98 -3.31
CA ASP A 294 8.99 15.80 -2.97
C ASP A 294 8.64 15.70 -1.48
N SER A 295 8.75 14.50 -0.88
CA SER A 295 8.53 14.32 0.56
C SER A 295 9.60 15.07 1.38
N PHE A 296 10.87 14.95 0.98
CA PHE A 296 11.97 15.63 1.65
C PHE A 296 11.86 17.15 1.56
N SER A 297 11.45 17.68 0.42
CA SER A 297 11.19 19.12 0.23
C SER A 297 10.07 19.63 1.15
N LYS A 298 8.98 18.86 1.29
CA LYS A 298 7.90 19.17 2.24
C LYS A 298 8.38 19.15 3.69
N ASP A 299 9.17 18.16 4.08
CA ASP A 299 9.75 18.06 5.42
C ASP A 299 10.67 19.25 5.73
N LEU A 300 11.49 19.66 4.76
CA LEU A 300 12.37 20.81 4.88
C LEU A 300 11.57 22.12 5.02
N ALA A 301 10.48 22.28 4.27
CA ALA A 301 9.56 23.41 4.42
C ALA A 301 8.87 23.42 5.80
N ALA A 302 8.43 22.26 6.29
CA ALA A 302 7.82 22.13 7.61
C ALA A 302 8.82 22.44 8.73
N LEU A 303 10.08 22.02 8.57
CA LEU A 303 11.18 22.35 9.49
C LEU A 303 11.43 23.86 9.50
N LYS A 304 11.54 24.50 8.32
CA LYS A 304 11.70 25.97 8.17
C LYS A 304 10.57 26.72 8.86
N ALA A 305 9.32 26.27 8.72
CA ALA A 305 8.16 26.87 9.38
C ALA A 305 8.21 26.73 10.92
N LYS A 306 8.50 25.53 11.44
CA LYS A 306 8.62 25.27 12.88
C LYS A 306 9.72 26.11 13.51
N TRP A 307 10.91 26.14 12.91
CA TRP A 307 12.04 26.91 13.42
C TRP A 307 11.80 28.41 13.37
N THR A 308 11.15 28.92 12.31
CA THR A 308 10.75 30.33 12.24
C THR A 308 9.80 30.68 13.40
N SER A 309 8.81 29.82 13.67
CA SER A 309 7.86 30.01 14.78
C SER A 309 8.52 29.91 16.17
N SER A 310 9.41 28.93 16.37
CA SER A 310 10.20 28.79 17.59
C SER A 310 11.15 29.98 17.81
N TYR A 311 11.73 30.53 16.76
CA TYR A 311 12.58 31.72 16.85
C TYR A 311 11.78 32.96 17.27
N PHE A 312 10.58 33.19 16.72
CA PHE A 312 9.73 34.31 17.13
C PHE A 312 9.25 34.19 18.58
N THR A 313 8.92 32.97 19.02
CA THR A 313 8.47 32.74 20.40
C THR A 313 9.59 32.85 21.43
N VAL A 314 10.81 32.39 21.09
CA VAL A 314 12.00 32.48 21.94
C VAL A 314 12.57 33.91 21.95
N SER A 315 12.54 34.63 20.83
CA SER A 315 12.98 36.04 20.75
C SER A 315 12.06 37.03 21.47
N GLY A 316 10.81 36.64 21.72
CA GLY A 316 9.79 37.41 22.44
C GLY A 316 9.80 37.23 23.96
N ARG A 317 10.56 36.27 24.51
CA ARG A 317 10.84 36.17 25.95
C ARG A 317 12.28 36.60 26.22
N GLU A 318 12.51 37.25 27.36
CA GLU A 318 13.79 37.84 27.77
C GLU A 318 14.93 36.81 27.81
N LEU A 319 15.60 36.59 26.68
CA LEU A 319 16.90 35.93 26.62
C LEU A 319 17.98 36.90 27.07
N THR A 320 18.91 36.43 27.91
CA THR A 320 20.10 37.19 28.29
C THR A 320 20.94 37.51 27.04
N THR A 321 21.50 38.71 26.97
CA THR A 321 22.18 39.26 25.78
C THR A 321 23.23 38.34 25.16
N GLY A 322 23.94 37.53 25.96
CA GLY A 322 24.94 36.57 25.49
C GLY A 322 24.37 35.32 24.80
N THR A 323 23.20 34.83 25.22
CA THR A 323 22.54 33.67 24.58
C THR A 323 21.81 34.06 23.31
N ARG A 324 21.30 35.30 23.24
CA ARG A 324 20.65 35.84 22.04
C ARG A 324 21.56 35.84 20.82
N GLY A 325 22.83 36.26 20.99
CA GLY A 325 23.81 36.28 19.90
C GLY A 325 24.08 34.89 19.31
N LYS A 326 24.30 33.88 20.15
CA LYS A 326 24.57 32.50 19.70
C LYS A 326 23.37 31.86 19.01
N VAL A 327 22.15 32.13 19.49
CA VAL A 327 20.91 31.66 18.84
C VAL A 327 20.72 32.34 17.49
N GLN A 328 21.05 33.62 17.39
CA GLN A 328 20.93 34.38 16.15
C GLN A 328 21.95 33.94 15.10
N GLU A 329 23.18 33.63 15.50
CA GLU A 329 24.23 33.06 14.65
C GLU A 329 23.85 31.66 14.13
N ALA A 330 23.41 30.76 15.02
CA ALA A 330 22.96 29.42 14.63
C ALA A 330 21.75 29.45 13.66
N VAL A 331 20.87 30.43 13.80
CA VAL A 331 19.72 30.62 12.89
C VAL A 331 20.16 31.14 11.52
N VAL A 332 21.15 32.02 11.46
CA VAL A 332 21.74 32.48 10.20
C VAL A 332 22.43 31.33 9.48
N ASP A 333 23.21 30.51 10.20
CA ASP A 333 23.90 29.35 9.63
C ASP A 333 22.93 28.27 9.12
N LEU A 334 21.86 27.97 9.88
CA LEU A 334 20.82 27.03 9.45
C LEU A 334 20.02 27.55 8.25
N ARG A 335 19.79 28.86 8.17
CA ARG A 335 19.13 29.47 7.00
C ARG A 335 20.03 29.44 5.77
N ALA A 336 21.32 29.71 5.94
CA ALA A 336 22.32 29.56 4.87
C ALA A 336 22.44 28.11 4.38
N LEU A 337 22.37 27.13 5.28
CA LEU A 337 22.32 25.71 4.93
C LEU A 337 21.05 25.37 4.14
N ALA A 338 19.88 25.83 4.59
CA ALA A 338 18.61 25.60 3.89
C ALA A 338 18.60 26.23 2.50
N ASP A 339 19.09 27.47 2.36
CA ASP A 339 19.17 28.17 1.08
C ASP A 339 20.22 27.55 0.14
N HIS A 340 21.28 26.95 0.68
CA HIS A 340 22.25 26.17 -0.10
C HIS A 340 21.65 24.86 -0.61
N LEU A 341 20.89 24.16 0.23
CA LEU A 341 20.16 22.95 -0.17
C LEU A 341 19.11 23.27 -1.25
N GLU A 342 18.33 24.35 -1.11
CA GLU A 342 17.40 24.81 -2.16
C GLU A 342 18.11 25.08 -3.50
N ARG A 343 19.33 25.62 -3.48
CA ARG A 343 20.14 25.89 -4.68
C ARG A 343 20.77 24.66 -5.34
N VAL A 344 20.94 23.58 -4.58
CA VAL A 344 21.42 22.29 -5.10
C VAL A 344 20.23 21.45 -5.61
N MET A 345 19.02 21.73 -5.12
CA MET A 345 17.78 21.02 -5.47
C MET A 345 17.02 21.61 -6.67
N GLY A 346 17.17 22.90 -6.97
CA GLY A 346 16.62 23.56 -8.16
C GLY A 346 17.64 23.70 -9.27
#